data_AF-A0A7C5H8C5-F1
#
_entry.id   AF-A0A7C5H8C5-F1
#
_cell.length_a   1.000
_cell.length_b   1.000
_cell.length_c   1.000
_cell.angle_alpha   90.00
_cell.angle_beta   90.00
_cell.angle_gamma   90.00
#
_symmetry.space_group_name_H-M   'P 1'
#
loop_
_entity.id
_entity.type
_entity.pdbx_description
1 polymer ?
#
loop_
_entity_poly.entity_id
_entity_poly.type
_entity_poly.pdbx_seq_one_letter_code
_entity_poly.pdbx_strand_id
1 'polypeptide(L)'
;MVSMHFKPFTLTNDTLEAQKAQLLQLLEENEKKIEALLKLEQKTYASFVTPYQIYSEEVGYLFTPISHLNYVCNTPETEHVYNELLPPLTEYSTRLSQNEDIYKAFKEIEAAEGETLDNAQKKVLKDTIQSFELSGVGLPEAQKKRLAEINLKLSELTTAYAQNLLRATEAYELIVEDFEAVKALPESDLAAAETEIEGKKAWRFTLQQPSFIAFMTYSPDRQLKERLYRAYTTRAPENETLITEILALRDEEAKILGFANYAQLSLETKMAREPEEVISFLETLAKKAKPQAKRELEALQAFASENGFEGDLEAWDIAYWSEKLKIATLDVADEAYKPYFEKEQTVAGLFDFLHALLGITFEKVDTPVWHESVDVFDLS
;
A
#
# COMPACT_ATOMS: atom_id res chain seq x y z
N MET A 1 10.76 -32.99 -4.10
CA MET A 1 11.07 -31.56 -4.32
C MET A 1 10.14 -31.07 -5.40
N VAL A 2 9.04 -30.42 -5.02
CA VAL A 2 8.25 -29.65 -5.98
C VAL A 2 9.10 -28.42 -6.25
N SER A 3 9.79 -28.38 -7.38
CA SER A 3 10.43 -27.14 -7.81
C SER A 3 9.29 -26.17 -8.11
N MET A 4 9.00 -25.28 -7.16
CA MET A 4 8.15 -24.12 -7.40
C MET A 4 8.91 -23.23 -8.38
N HIS A 5 8.78 -23.52 -9.66
CA HIS A 5 9.17 -22.56 -10.68
C HIS A 5 8.23 -21.39 -10.52
N PHE A 6 8.75 -20.28 -10.01
CA PHE A 6 8.09 -18.99 -10.12
C PHE A 6 7.67 -18.82 -11.58
N LYS A 7 6.39 -18.55 -11.85
CA LYS A 7 5.96 -18.30 -13.23
C LYS A 7 6.65 -17.01 -13.68
N PRO A 8 7.42 -17.01 -14.78
CA PRO A 8 8.03 -15.79 -15.29
C PRO A 8 6.99 -14.69 -15.46
N PHE A 9 7.38 -13.44 -15.23
CA PHE A 9 6.48 -12.31 -15.45
C PHE A 9 6.38 -12.04 -16.96
N THR A 10 5.30 -12.48 -17.60
CA THR A 10 5.13 -12.37 -19.06
C THR A 10 4.08 -11.35 -19.48
N LEU A 11 3.48 -10.62 -18.54
CA LEU A 11 2.38 -9.71 -18.82
C LEU A 11 2.92 -8.40 -19.43
N THR A 12 2.40 -8.07 -20.60
CA THR A 12 2.64 -6.82 -21.35
C THR A 12 1.32 -6.16 -21.70
N ASN A 13 1.35 -4.90 -22.15
CA ASN A 13 0.15 -4.18 -22.60
C ASN A 13 -0.68 -4.98 -23.64
N ASP A 14 -0.02 -5.69 -24.56
CA ASP A 14 -0.68 -6.49 -25.60
C ASP A 14 -1.41 -7.73 -25.05
N THR A 15 -1.02 -8.18 -23.85
CA THR A 15 -1.56 -9.41 -23.23
C THR A 15 -2.54 -9.14 -22.09
N LEU A 16 -2.65 -7.89 -21.62
CA LEU A 16 -3.54 -7.50 -20.52
C LEU A 16 -5.00 -7.88 -20.78
N GLU A 17 -5.49 -7.57 -21.98
CA GLU A 17 -6.86 -7.88 -22.40
C GLU A 17 -7.14 -9.40 -22.41
N ALA A 18 -6.17 -10.19 -22.87
CA ALA A 18 -6.29 -11.64 -22.87
C ALA A 18 -6.30 -12.21 -21.44
N GLN A 19 -5.45 -11.69 -20.55
CA GLN A 19 -5.42 -12.11 -19.16
C GLN A 19 -6.68 -11.68 -18.40
N LYS A 20 -7.22 -10.49 -18.69
CA LYS A 20 -8.54 -10.03 -18.23
C LYS A 20 -9.63 -11.02 -18.63
N ALA A 21 -9.70 -11.39 -19.91
CA ALA A 21 -10.70 -12.35 -20.40
C ALA A 21 -10.57 -13.73 -19.72
N GLN A 22 -9.34 -14.22 -19.54
CA GLN A 22 -9.07 -15.47 -18.81
C GLN A 22 -9.53 -15.40 -17.35
N LEU A 23 -9.26 -14.27 -16.68
CA LEU A 23 -9.70 -14.06 -15.30
C LEU A 23 -11.22 -14.07 -15.20
N LEU A 24 -11.93 -13.33 -16.07
CA LEU A 24 -13.40 -13.31 -16.08
C LEU A 24 -14.00 -14.69 -16.31
N GLN A 25 -13.44 -15.46 -17.27
CA GLN A 25 -13.85 -16.84 -17.50
C GLN A 25 -13.59 -17.72 -16.27
N LEU A 26 -12.44 -17.56 -15.62
CA LEU A 26 -12.08 -18.31 -14.42
C LEU A 26 -13.06 -18.05 -13.27
N LEU A 27 -13.56 -16.82 -13.10
CA LEU A 27 -14.57 -16.52 -12.08
C LEU A 27 -15.82 -17.39 -12.28
N GLU A 28 -16.35 -17.45 -13.51
CA GLU A 28 -17.52 -18.28 -13.84
C GLU A 28 -17.24 -19.79 -13.68
N GLU A 29 -16.04 -20.24 -14.07
CA GLU A 29 -15.65 -21.64 -13.90
C GLU A 29 -15.55 -22.02 -12.42
N ASN A 30 -14.97 -21.15 -11.60
CA ASN A 30 -14.83 -21.38 -10.17
C ASN A 30 -16.19 -21.44 -9.47
N GLU A 31 -17.17 -20.63 -9.86
CA GLU A 31 -18.53 -20.76 -9.32
C GLU A 31 -19.11 -22.15 -9.57
N LYS A 32 -18.99 -22.68 -10.80
CA LYS A 32 -19.44 -24.04 -11.14
C LYS A 32 -18.70 -25.11 -10.35
N LYS A 33 -17.38 -24.94 -10.16
CA LYS A 33 -16.58 -25.85 -9.33
C LYS A 33 -17.05 -25.82 -7.87
N ILE A 34 -17.31 -24.64 -7.30
CA ILE A 34 -17.82 -24.47 -5.93
C ILE A 34 -19.21 -25.09 -5.77
N GLU A 35 -20.11 -24.91 -6.74
CA GLU A 35 -21.41 -25.58 -6.74
C GLU A 35 -21.29 -27.12 -6.74
N ALA A 36 -20.29 -27.66 -7.43
CA ALA A 36 -20.00 -29.09 -7.41
C ALA A 36 -19.48 -29.54 -6.03
N LEU A 37 -18.62 -28.74 -5.37
CA LEU A 37 -18.17 -29.00 -4.00
C LEU A 37 -19.35 -29.04 -3.01
N LEU A 38 -20.33 -28.13 -3.17
CA LEU A 38 -21.52 -28.10 -2.32
C LEU A 38 -22.40 -29.36 -2.46
N LYS A 39 -22.33 -30.05 -3.60
CA LYS A 39 -23.09 -31.29 -3.88
C LYS A 39 -22.40 -32.56 -3.37
N LEU A 40 -21.19 -32.47 -2.81
CA LEU A 40 -20.50 -33.62 -2.22
C LEU A 40 -21.33 -34.22 -1.07
N GLU A 41 -21.50 -35.54 -1.08
CA GLU A 41 -22.20 -36.30 -0.02
C GLU A 41 -21.47 -36.17 1.33
N GLN A 42 -20.13 -36.19 1.30
CA GLN A 42 -19.28 -35.99 2.47
C GLN A 42 -18.29 -34.85 2.20
N LYS A 43 -18.47 -33.76 2.93
CA LYS A 43 -17.58 -32.59 2.91
C LYS A 43 -16.60 -32.73 4.05
N THR A 44 -15.32 -32.62 3.73
CA THR A 44 -14.18 -32.71 4.66
C THR A 44 -13.26 -31.54 4.40
N TYR A 45 -12.28 -31.31 5.28
CA TYR A 45 -11.24 -30.32 5.01
C TYR A 45 -10.55 -30.60 3.66
N ALA A 46 -10.18 -31.85 3.41
CA ALA A 46 -9.48 -32.24 2.18
C ALA A 46 -10.36 -32.17 0.93
N SER A 47 -11.64 -32.51 1.02
CA SER A 47 -12.55 -32.58 -0.14
C SER A 47 -13.28 -31.28 -0.45
N PHE A 48 -13.39 -30.35 0.51
CA PHE A 48 -14.12 -29.09 0.35
C PHE A 48 -13.24 -27.87 0.62
N VAL A 49 -12.62 -27.77 1.80
CA VAL A 49 -11.85 -26.56 2.20
C VAL A 49 -10.63 -26.38 1.31
N THR A 50 -9.82 -27.42 1.12
CA THR A 50 -8.60 -27.31 0.31
C THR A 50 -8.90 -26.93 -1.15
N PRO A 51 -9.82 -27.59 -1.88
CA PRO A 51 -10.18 -27.15 -3.24
C PRO A 51 -10.76 -25.73 -3.29
N TYR A 52 -11.61 -25.36 -2.33
CA TYR A 52 -12.16 -24.01 -2.24
C TYR A 52 -11.07 -22.95 -2.13
N GLN A 53 -10.07 -23.16 -1.27
CA GLN A 53 -8.92 -22.27 -1.13
C GLN A 53 -8.08 -22.20 -2.42
N ILE A 54 -7.85 -23.34 -3.08
CA ILE A 54 -7.13 -23.39 -4.37
C ILE A 54 -7.84 -22.55 -5.43
N TYR A 55 -9.17 -22.61 -5.52
CA TYR A 55 -9.92 -21.80 -6.50
C TYR A 55 -9.77 -20.30 -6.25
N SER A 56 -9.70 -19.87 -4.99
CA SER A 56 -9.37 -18.49 -4.65
C SER A 56 -7.95 -18.11 -5.08
N GLU A 57 -6.97 -18.98 -4.86
CA GLU A 57 -5.59 -18.77 -5.30
C GLU A 57 -5.46 -18.70 -6.83
N GLU A 58 -6.23 -19.49 -7.58
CA GLU A 58 -6.27 -19.43 -9.05
C GLU A 58 -6.65 -18.02 -9.55
N VAL A 59 -7.63 -17.38 -8.91
CA VAL A 59 -8.01 -15.98 -9.19
C VAL A 59 -6.84 -15.05 -8.88
N GLY A 60 -6.18 -15.24 -7.73
CA GLY A 60 -5.01 -14.50 -7.31
C GLY A 60 -3.85 -14.56 -8.32
N TYR A 61 -3.57 -15.73 -8.89
CA TYR A 61 -2.50 -15.91 -9.89
C TYR A 61 -2.72 -15.09 -11.17
N LEU A 62 -3.97 -14.85 -11.57
CA LEU A 62 -4.29 -14.05 -12.75
C LEU A 62 -4.46 -12.56 -12.43
N PHE A 63 -5.02 -12.21 -11.28
CA PHE A 63 -5.26 -10.81 -10.92
C PHE A 63 -4.02 -10.11 -10.38
N THR A 64 -3.19 -10.79 -9.58
CA THR A 64 -2.01 -10.18 -8.93
C THR A 64 -1.04 -9.52 -9.92
N PRO A 65 -0.67 -10.14 -11.06
CA PRO A 65 0.20 -9.50 -12.05
C PRO A 65 -0.39 -8.20 -12.64
N ILE A 66 -1.71 -8.16 -12.90
CA ILE A 66 -2.40 -6.98 -13.41
C ILE A 66 -2.39 -5.87 -12.35
N SER A 67 -2.80 -6.20 -11.12
CA SER A 67 -2.80 -5.25 -10.01
C SER A 67 -1.40 -4.73 -9.70
N HIS A 68 -0.38 -5.58 -9.82
CA HIS A 68 1.01 -5.22 -9.59
C HIS A 68 1.50 -4.20 -10.62
N LEU A 69 1.30 -4.46 -11.93
CA LEU A 69 1.66 -3.50 -12.98
C LEU A 69 0.99 -2.15 -12.79
N ASN A 70 -0.31 -2.15 -12.51
CA ASN A 70 -1.06 -0.93 -12.25
C ASN A 70 -0.47 -0.11 -11.09
N TYR A 71 0.25 -0.74 -10.15
CA TYR A 71 0.89 -0.08 -9.02
C TYR A 71 2.34 0.36 -9.28
N VAL A 72 3.15 -0.46 -9.96
CA VAL A 72 4.61 -0.21 -10.11
C VAL A 72 5.02 0.31 -11.47
N CYS A 73 4.17 0.16 -12.49
CA CYS A 73 4.39 0.57 -13.87
C CYS A 73 3.05 1.01 -14.48
N ASN A 74 2.41 1.99 -13.83
CA ASN A 74 1.10 2.46 -14.20
C ASN A 74 1.11 3.08 -15.61
N THR A 75 0.17 2.66 -16.44
CA THR A 75 -0.12 3.20 -17.77
C THR A 75 -1.64 3.33 -17.96
N PRO A 76 -2.12 4.16 -18.91
CA PRO A 76 -3.53 4.24 -19.23
C PRO A 76 -4.18 2.87 -19.53
N GLU A 77 -3.44 1.95 -20.16
CA GLU A 77 -3.92 0.60 -20.46
C GLU A 77 -4.04 -0.27 -19.21
N THR A 78 -3.03 -0.26 -18.32
CA THR A 78 -3.10 -1.00 -17.06
C THR A 78 -4.20 -0.47 -16.15
N GLU A 79 -4.38 0.85 -16.08
CA GLU A 79 -5.44 1.50 -15.31
C GLU A 79 -6.82 1.12 -15.85
N HIS A 80 -6.99 1.17 -17.18
CA HIS A 80 -8.24 0.77 -17.84
C HIS A 80 -8.62 -0.67 -17.52
N VAL A 81 -7.70 -1.62 -17.71
CA VAL A 81 -7.94 -3.05 -17.46
C VAL A 81 -8.20 -3.32 -15.98
N TYR A 82 -7.44 -2.68 -15.09
CA TYR A 82 -7.66 -2.80 -13.65
C TYR A 82 -9.06 -2.32 -13.26
N ASN A 83 -9.47 -1.14 -13.74
CA ASN A 83 -10.78 -0.56 -13.45
C ASN A 83 -11.95 -1.41 -13.97
N GLU A 84 -11.83 -2.04 -15.15
CA GLU A 84 -12.87 -2.94 -15.67
C GLU A 84 -12.99 -4.26 -14.88
N LEU A 85 -11.92 -4.70 -14.23
CA LEU A 85 -11.91 -5.92 -13.42
C LEU A 85 -12.47 -5.73 -12.01
N LEU A 86 -12.45 -4.50 -11.47
CA LEU A 86 -12.88 -4.24 -10.09
C LEU A 86 -14.34 -4.62 -9.82
N PRO A 87 -15.34 -4.22 -10.65
CA PRO A 87 -16.72 -4.60 -10.40
C PRO A 87 -16.95 -6.12 -10.39
N PRO A 88 -16.60 -6.90 -11.43
CA PRO A 88 -16.86 -8.34 -11.42
C PRO A 88 -16.11 -9.09 -10.32
N LEU A 89 -14.89 -8.67 -9.94
CA LEU A 89 -14.18 -9.25 -8.79
C LEU A 89 -14.86 -8.94 -7.45
N THR A 90 -15.35 -7.71 -7.29
CA THR A 90 -16.07 -7.30 -6.07
C THR A 90 -17.41 -8.02 -5.95
N GLU A 91 -18.14 -8.17 -7.05
CA GLU A 91 -19.38 -8.94 -7.10
C GLU A 91 -19.15 -10.43 -6.82
N TYR A 92 -18.13 -11.03 -7.44
CA TYR A 92 -17.76 -12.43 -7.24
C TYR A 92 -17.41 -12.70 -5.77
N SER A 93 -16.50 -11.92 -5.19
CA SER A 93 -16.09 -12.06 -3.78
C SER A 93 -17.23 -11.81 -2.80
N THR A 94 -18.10 -10.83 -3.06
CA THR A 94 -19.29 -10.55 -2.24
C THR A 94 -20.28 -11.70 -2.30
N ARG A 95 -20.56 -12.22 -3.50
CA ARG A 95 -21.48 -13.35 -3.69
C ARG A 95 -21.00 -14.60 -2.97
N LEU A 96 -19.70 -14.90 -3.03
CA LEU A 96 -19.13 -16.04 -2.32
C LEU A 96 -19.14 -15.85 -0.80
N SER A 97 -18.73 -14.68 -0.31
CA SER A 97 -18.63 -14.39 1.13
C SER A 97 -19.99 -14.23 1.83
N GLN A 98 -21.07 -14.04 1.09
CA GLN A 98 -22.45 -14.00 1.61
C GLN A 98 -23.25 -15.29 1.33
N ASN A 99 -22.63 -16.31 0.74
CA ASN A 99 -23.28 -17.57 0.44
C ASN A 99 -23.45 -18.44 1.70
N GLU A 100 -24.70 -18.63 2.12
CA GLU A 100 -25.05 -19.38 3.33
C GLU A 100 -24.68 -20.87 3.25
N ASP A 101 -24.76 -21.48 2.07
CA ASP A 101 -24.45 -22.91 1.90
C ASP A 101 -22.95 -23.16 2.06
N ILE A 102 -22.10 -22.25 1.57
CA ILE A 102 -20.65 -22.32 1.76
C ILE A 102 -20.32 -22.13 3.25
N TYR A 103 -20.86 -21.09 3.89
CA TYR A 103 -20.67 -20.86 5.33
C TYR A 103 -21.09 -22.07 6.17
N LYS A 104 -22.25 -22.65 5.88
CA LYS A 104 -22.76 -23.83 6.56
C LYS A 104 -21.83 -25.03 6.36
N ALA A 105 -21.32 -25.26 5.15
CA ALA A 105 -20.36 -26.32 4.89
C ALA A 105 -19.07 -26.17 5.73
N PHE A 106 -18.52 -24.95 5.84
CA PHE A 106 -17.37 -24.68 6.69
C PHE A 106 -17.64 -25.01 8.16
N LYS A 107 -18.80 -24.62 8.69
CA LYS A 107 -19.20 -24.93 10.07
C LYS A 107 -19.44 -26.42 10.33
N GLU A 108 -20.02 -27.13 9.36
CA GLU A 108 -20.22 -28.58 9.46
C GLU A 108 -18.88 -29.33 9.49
N ILE A 109 -17.92 -28.90 8.66
CA ILE A 109 -16.56 -29.45 8.64
C ILE A 109 -15.83 -29.15 9.95
N GLU A 110 -15.92 -27.92 10.46
CA GLU A 110 -15.35 -27.56 11.76
C GLU A 110 -15.92 -28.43 12.89
N ALA A 111 -17.24 -28.64 12.92
CA ALA A 111 -17.88 -29.49 13.92
C ALA A 111 -17.50 -30.97 13.81
N ALA A 112 -17.29 -31.48 12.59
CA ALA A 112 -17.02 -32.89 12.34
C ALA A 112 -15.54 -33.26 12.48
N GLU A 113 -14.63 -32.42 11.99
CA GLU A 113 -13.18 -32.70 11.92
C GLU A 113 -12.35 -31.78 12.83
N GLY A 114 -12.95 -30.75 13.42
CA GLY A 114 -12.24 -29.72 14.17
C GLY A 114 -11.24 -30.27 15.16
N GLU A 115 -11.57 -31.33 15.91
CA GLU A 115 -10.65 -31.91 16.90
C GLU A 115 -9.44 -32.66 16.30
N THR A 116 -9.59 -33.23 15.10
CA THR A 116 -8.56 -34.06 14.44
C THR A 116 -7.62 -33.26 13.53
N LEU A 117 -8.01 -32.06 13.13
CA LEU A 117 -7.21 -31.15 12.31
C LEU A 117 -6.00 -30.59 13.07
N ASP A 118 -4.94 -30.29 12.33
CA ASP A 118 -3.79 -29.59 12.88
C ASP A 118 -4.11 -28.11 13.19
N ASN A 119 -3.19 -27.42 13.88
CA ASN A 119 -3.41 -26.04 14.30
C ASN A 119 -3.56 -25.06 13.12
N ALA A 120 -2.89 -25.31 11.99
CA ALA A 120 -2.98 -24.45 10.82
C ALA A 120 -4.35 -24.61 10.14
N GLN A 121 -4.79 -25.85 9.96
CA GLN A 121 -6.11 -26.18 9.42
C GLN A 121 -7.25 -25.63 10.29
N LYS A 122 -7.15 -25.77 11.62
CA LYS A 122 -8.08 -25.15 12.58
C LYS A 122 -8.14 -23.64 12.42
N LYS A 123 -6.97 -22.99 12.25
CA LYS A 123 -6.90 -21.54 12.05
C LYS A 123 -7.58 -21.11 10.74
N VAL A 124 -7.34 -21.84 9.64
CA VAL A 124 -7.99 -21.58 8.35
C VAL A 124 -9.51 -21.66 8.46
N LEU A 125 -10.06 -22.69 9.12
CA LEU A 125 -11.50 -22.82 9.33
C LEU A 125 -12.04 -21.64 10.14
N LYS A 126 -11.42 -21.37 11.31
CA LYS A 126 -11.86 -20.29 12.19
C LYS A 126 -11.86 -18.93 11.49
N ASP A 127 -10.80 -18.60 10.77
CA ASP A 127 -10.66 -17.31 10.09
C ASP A 127 -11.63 -17.19 8.92
N THR A 128 -11.84 -18.29 8.18
CA THR A 128 -12.80 -18.30 7.07
C THR A 128 -14.23 -18.11 7.60
N ILE A 129 -14.61 -18.83 8.65
CA ILE A 129 -15.93 -18.69 9.31
C ILE A 129 -16.12 -17.25 9.82
N GLN A 130 -15.12 -16.68 10.49
CA GLN A 130 -15.17 -15.29 10.95
C GLN A 130 -15.31 -14.32 9.77
N SER A 131 -14.60 -14.55 8.66
CA SER A 131 -14.71 -13.71 7.45
C SER A 131 -16.12 -13.73 6.89
N PHE A 132 -16.79 -14.89 6.82
CA PHE A 132 -18.20 -14.99 6.40
C PHE A 132 -19.13 -14.15 7.30
N GLU A 133 -18.92 -14.20 8.61
CA GLU A 133 -19.70 -13.43 9.59
C GLU A 133 -19.49 -11.92 9.40
N LEU A 134 -18.23 -11.49 9.23
CA LEU A 134 -17.87 -10.10 8.95
C LEU A 134 -18.31 -9.63 7.55
N SER A 135 -18.54 -10.53 6.61
CA SER A 135 -19.17 -10.23 5.31
C SER A 135 -20.70 -10.19 5.35
N GLY A 136 -21.30 -10.45 6.53
CA GLY A 136 -22.74 -10.34 6.73
C GLY A 136 -23.52 -11.56 6.23
N VAL A 137 -22.93 -12.76 6.19
CA VAL A 137 -23.61 -13.99 5.73
C VAL A 137 -24.91 -14.28 6.48
N GLY A 138 -25.03 -13.86 7.75
CA GLY A 138 -26.22 -14.06 8.58
C GLY A 138 -27.28 -12.96 8.47
N LEU A 139 -27.06 -11.92 7.66
CA LEU A 139 -27.96 -10.77 7.57
C LEU A 139 -29.19 -11.08 6.71
N PRO A 140 -30.32 -10.37 6.92
CA PRO A 140 -31.45 -10.41 6.00
C PRO A 140 -31.05 -9.99 4.57
N GLU A 141 -31.74 -10.55 3.57
CA GLU A 141 -31.45 -10.33 2.14
C GLU A 141 -31.32 -8.84 1.75
N ALA A 142 -32.19 -7.98 2.28
CA ALA A 142 -32.14 -6.55 2.01
C ALA A 142 -30.85 -5.89 2.53
N GLN A 143 -30.33 -6.33 3.68
CA GLN A 143 -29.08 -5.83 4.25
C GLN A 143 -27.87 -6.41 3.52
N LYS A 144 -27.90 -7.69 3.14
CA LYS A 144 -26.87 -8.31 2.27
C LYS A 144 -26.70 -7.54 0.97
N LYS A 145 -27.81 -7.24 0.28
CA LYS A 145 -27.82 -6.44 -0.94
C LYS A 145 -27.23 -5.05 -0.71
N ARG A 146 -27.63 -4.36 0.37
CA ARG A 146 -27.09 -3.03 0.68
C ARG A 146 -25.58 -3.08 0.94
N LEU A 147 -25.11 -4.08 1.68
CA LEU A 147 -23.70 -4.29 1.94
C LEU A 147 -22.90 -4.55 0.65
N ALA A 148 -23.47 -5.31 -0.30
CA ALA A 148 -22.87 -5.52 -1.61
C ALA A 148 -22.72 -4.21 -2.41
N GLU A 149 -23.75 -3.36 -2.41
CA GLU A 149 -23.71 -2.03 -3.04
C GLU A 149 -22.63 -1.14 -2.38
N ILE A 150 -22.52 -1.18 -1.06
CA ILE A 150 -21.49 -0.45 -0.30
C ILE A 150 -20.09 -0.93 -0.68
N ASN A 151 -19.86 -2.24 -0.73
CA ASN A 151 -18.55 -2.82 -1.07
C ASN A 151 -18.10 -2.43 -2.47
N LEU A 152 -19.01 -2.50 -3.46
CA LEU A 152 -18.74 -2.05 -4.82
C LEU A 152 -18.37 -0.57 -4.84
N LYS A 153 -19.16 0.27 -4.14
CA LYS A 153 -18.91 1.70 -4.13
C LYS A 153 -17.59 2.07 -3.43
N LEU A 154 -17.26 1.41 -2.31
CA LEU A 154 -15.99 1.60 -1.61
C LEU A 154 -14.79 1.21 -2.49
N SER A 155 -14.91 0.14 -3.28
CA SER A 155 -13.87 -0.30 -4.24
C SER A 155 -13.60 0.77 -5.31
N GLU A 156 -14.66 1.31 -5.91
CA GLU A 156 -14.58 2.42 -6.88
C GLU A 156 -13.94 3.69 -6.27
N LEU A 157 -14.43 4.12 -5.10
CA LEU A 157 -13.98 5.37 -4.46
C LEU A 157 -12.53 5.29 -4.00
N THR A 158 -12.09 4.14 -3.48
CA THR A 158 -10.71 3.95 -3.01
C THR A 158 -9.73 3.94 -4.19
N THR A 159 -10.15 3.35 -5.32
CA THR A 159 -9.36 3.36 -6.57
C THR A 159 -9.25 4.78 -7.14
N ALA A 160 -10.37 5.50 -7.23
CA ALA A 160 -10.37 6.90 -7.67
C ALA A 160 -9.51 7.80 -6.77
N TYR A 161 -9.55 7.59 -5.46
CA TYR A 161 -8.70 8.30 -4.50
C TYR A 161 -7.21 8.14 -4.83
N ALA A 162 -6.77 6.90 -5.07
CA ALA A 162 -5.37 6.59 -5.37
C ALA A 162 -4.94 7.19 -6.72
N GLN A 163 -5.78 7.07 -7.76
CA GLN A 163 -5.52 7.65 -9.09
C GLN A 163 -5.42 9.18 -9.05
N ASN A 164 -6.29 9.86 -8.30
CA ASN A 164 -6.20 11.31 -8.11
C ASN A 164 -4.89 11.72 -7.45
N LEU A 165 -4.45 10.98 -6.43
CA LEU A 165 -3.19 11.27 -5.73
C LEU A 165 -1.96 11.04 -6.61
N LEU A 166 -1.96 9.98 -7.43
CA LEU A 166 -0.90 9.71 -8.41
C LEU A 166 -0.81 10.86 -9.41
N ARG A 167 -1.92 11.19 -10.09
CA ARG A 167 -1.98 12.28 -11.07
C ARG A 167 -1.59 13.64 -10.48
N ALA A 168 -2.06 13.96 -9.27
CA ALA A 168 -1.68 15.20 -8.59
C ALA A 168 -0.19 15.27 -8.24
N THR A 169 0.44 14.12 -7.98
CA THR A 169 1.88 14.03 -7.71
C THR A 169 2.70 14.20 -9.00
N GLU A 170 2.23 13.62 -10.11
CA GLU A 170 2.89 13.69 -11.42
C GLU A 170 2.72 15.03 -12.13
N ALA A 171 1.57 15.69 -11.97
CA ALA A 171 1.23 16.92 -12.70
C ALA A 171 2.00 18.17 -12.24
N TYR A 172 2.65 18.13 -11.08
CA TYR A 172 3.35 19.28 -10.53
C TYR A 172 4.84 19.26 -10.85
N GLU A 173 5.32 20.35 -11.44
CA GLU A 173 6.72 20.62 -11.65
C GLU A 173 7.08 22.02 -11.11
N LEU A 174 8.15 22.10 -10.32
CA LEU A 174 8.81 23.34 -9.97
C LEU A 174 10.06 23.46 -10.84
N ILE A 175 9.99 24.32 -11.86
CA ILE A 175 11.12 24.65 -12.74
C ILE A 175 11.88 25.85 -12.16
N VAL A 176 13.19 25.69 -12.04
CA VAL A 176 14.12 26.75 -11.62
C VAL A 176 15.17 26.92 -12.71
N GLU A 177 15.26 28.10 -13.31
CA GLU A 177 16.29 28.43 -14.32
C GLU A 177 17.54 29.07 -13.71
N ASP A 178 17.41 29.68 -12.53
CA ASP A 178 18.52 30.33 -11.85
C ASP A 178 19.34 29.32 -11.05
N PHE A 179 20.58 29.06 -11.49
CA PHE A 179 21.50 28.16 -10.80
C PHE A 179 21.78 28.62 -9.36
N GLU A 180 21.81 29.93 -9.12
CA GLU A 180 22.13 30.47 -7.80
C GLU A 180 21.10 30.08 -6.75
N ALA A 181 19.85 29.84 -7.15
CA ALA A 181 18.77 29.39 -6.29
C ALA A 181 18.89 27.91 -5.87
N VAL A 182 19.63 27.10 -6.62
CA VAL A 182 19.72 25.63 -6.42
C VAL A 182 21.12 25.11 -6.12
N LYS A 183 22.18 25.89 -6.37
CA LYS A 183 23.59 25.46 -6.24
C LYS A 183 24.01 24.90 -4.88
N ALA A 184 23.22 25.09 -3.83
CA ALA A 184 23.46 24.57 -2.48
C ALA A 184 22.86 23.17 -2.24
N LEU A 185 22.05 22.66 -3.17
CA LEU A 185 21.60 21.28 -3.17
C LEU A 185 22.80 20.34 -3.43
N PRO A 186 22.76 19.09 -2.93
CA PRO A 186 23.75 18.07 -3.25
C PRO A 186 23.92 17.86 -4.76
N GLU A 187 25.15 17.57 -5.19
CA GLU A 187 25.48 17.40 -6.61
C GLU A 187 24.63 16.29 -7.26
N SER A 188 24.42 15.18 -6.57
CA SER A 188 23.58 14.09 -7.07
C SER A 188 22.13 14.53 -7.29
N ASP A 189 21.61 15.39 -6.42
CA ASP A 189 20.22 15.85 -6.47
C ASP A 189 20.05 16.93 -7.56
N LEU A 190 21.07 17.77 -7.76
CA LEU A 190 21.16 18.69 -8.90
C LEU A 190 21.22 17.94 -10.23
N ALA A 191 22.04 16.89 -10.32
CA ALA A 191 22.15 16.06 -11.51
C ALA A 191 20.83 15.34 -11.82
N ALA A 192 20.14 14.83 -10.81
CA ALA A 192 18.83 14.20 -10.97
C ALA A 192 17.72 15.18 -11.37
N ALA A 193 17.82 16.44 -10.95
CA ALA A 193 16.86 17.49 -11.28
C ALA A 193 17.16 18.20 -12.62
N GLU A 194 18.36 18.05 -13.19
CA GLU A 194 18.77 18.74 -14.41
C GLU A 194 17.83 18.43 -15.58
N THR A 195 17.40 19.48 -16.28
CA THR A 195 16.53 19.41 -17.45
C THR A 195 16.81 20.56 -18.41
N GLU A 196 16.08 20.61 -19.53
CA GLU A 196 16.17 21.68 -20.52
C GLU A 196 14.78 22.26 -20.82
N ILE A 197 14.65 23.59 -20.73
CA ILE A 197 13.44 24.34 -21.06
C ILE A 197 13.80 25.36 -22.13
N GLU A 198 13.14 25.28 -23.29
CA GLU A 198 13.38 26.17 -24.44
C GLU A 198 14.86 26.28 -24.86
N GLY A 199 15.63 25.18 -24.79
CA GLY A 199 17.05 25.18 -25.14
C GLY A 199 17.98 25.71 -24.05
N LYS A 200 17.47 25.97 -22.84
CA LYS A 200 18.24 26.44 -21.69
C LYS A 200 18.25 25.40 -20.57
N LYS A 201 19.41 25.25 -19.94
CA LYS A 201 19.58 24.42 -18.74
C LYS A 201 18.69 24.96 -17.62
N ALA A 202 17.95 24.05 -16.98
CA ALA A 202 17.10 24.32 -15.82
C ALA A 202 17.13 23.13 -14.86
N TRP A 203 16.49 23.28 -13.70
CA TRP A 203 16.30 22.22 -12.72
C TRP A 203 14.82 22.03 -12.44
N ARG A 204 14.34 20.80 -12.58
CA ARG A 204 12.97 20.38 -12.34
C ARG A 204 12.87 19.59 -11.05
N PHE A 205 12.08 20.10 -10.11
CA PHE A 205 11.70 19.40 -8.89
C PHE A 205 10.24 18.98 -8.95
N THR A 206 9.94 17.78 -8.46
CA THR A 206 8.59 17.19 -8.49
C THR A 206 8.09 16.89 -7.08
N LEU A 207 6.85 16.42 -6.97
CA LEU A 207 6.29 15.97 -5.69
C LEU A 207 6.63 14.51 -5.36
N GLN A 208 7.39 13.83 -6.22
CA GLN A 208 7.93 12.51 -5.89
C GLN A 208 8.88 12.63 -4.70
N GLN A 209 8.74 11.70 -3.76
CA GLN A 209 9.35 11.81 -2.44
C GLN A 209 10.87 12.07 -2.45
N PRO A 210 11.69 11.43 -3.32
CA PRO A 210 13.12 11.74 -3.39
C PRO A 210 13.39 13.20 -3.79
N SER A 211 12.70 13.72 -4.82
CA SER A 211 12.85 15.11 -5.29
C SER A 211 12.37 16.11 -4.23
N PHE A 212 11.20 15.85 -3.64
CA PHE A 212 10.61 16.69 -2.60
C PHE A 212 11.51 16.77 -1.36
N ILE A 213 11.95 15.63 -0.82
CA ILE A 213 12.79 15.58 0.39
C ILE A 213 14.13 16.30 0.15
N ALA A 214 14.79 16.02 -0.98
CA ALA A 214 16.05 16.69 -1.32
C ALA A 214 15.91 18.21 -1.33
N PHE A 215 14.87 18.72 -2.03
CA PHE A 215 14.64 20.16 -2.11
C PHE A 215 14.32 20.78 -0.74
N MET A 216 13.42 20.16 0.04
CA MET A 216 13.02 20.67 1.36
C MET A 216 14.16 20.65 2.38
N THR A 217 15.09 19.70 2.26
CA THR A 217 16.21 19.52 3.20
C THR A 217 17.36 20.45 2.89
N TYR A 218 17.69 20.66 1.61
CA TYR A 218 18.94 21.34 1.25
C TYR A 218 18.76 22.72 0.60
N SER A 219 17.57 23.05 0.07
CA SER A 219 17.36 24.33 -0.61
C SER A 219 17.38 25.52 0.37
N PRO A 220 18.23 26.54 0.14
CA PRO A 220 18.25 27.74 0.97
C PRO A 220 17.10 28.71 0.62
N ASP A 221 16.46 28.56 -0.54
CA ASP A 221 15.39 29.46 -0.97
C ASP A 221 14.07 29.13 -0.24
N ARG A 222 13.74 29.96 0.74
CA ARG A 222 12.53 29.81 1.55
C ARG A 222 11.24 29.93 0.73
N GLN A 223 11.19 30.82 -0.26
CA GLN A 223 9.98 31.03 -1.06
C GLN A 223 9.71 29.81 -1.96
N LEU A 224 10.75 29.25 -2.56
CA LEU A 224 10.62 28.02 -3.35
C LEU A 224 10.24 26.82 -2.47
N LYS A 225 10.82 26.70 -1.26
CA LYS A 225 10.41 25.66 -0.29
C LYS A 225 8.95 25.81 0.11
N GLU A 226 8.48 27.02 0.40
CA GLU A 226 7.07 27.27 0.70
C GLU A 226 6.16 26.84 -0.46
N ARG A 227 6.50 27.24 -1.69
CA ARG A 227 5.74 26.86 -2.90
C ARG A 227 5.65 25.35 -3.07
N LEU A 228 6.77 24.64 -2.94
CA LEU A 228 6.83 23.19 -3.08
C LEU A 228 6.09 22.48 -1.94
N TYR A 229 6.26 22.93 -0.70
CA TYR A 229 5.58 22.40 0.47
C TYR A 229 4.06 22.55 0.36
N ARG A 230 3.57 23.73 -0.04
CA ARG A 230 2.14 23.96 -0.26
C ARG A 230 1.60 23.04 -1.34
N ALA A 231 2.28 22.94 -2.48
CA ALA A 231 1.91 22.02 -3.53
C ALA A 231 1.81 20.56 -3.05
N TYR A 232 2.79 20.11 -2.25
CA TYR A 232 2.81 18.75 -1.67
C TYR A 232 1.67 18.50 -0.68
N THR A 233 1.35 19.47 0.17
CA THR A 233 0.36 19.34 1.25
C THR A 233 -1.08 19.58 0.79
N THR A 234 -1.28 20.14 -0.41
CA THR A 234 -2.61 20.35 -1.01
C THR A 234 -2.86 19.46 -2.24
N ARG A 235 -2.16 18.32 -2.36
CA ARG A 235 -2.37 17.38 -3.47
C ARG A 235 -3.77 16.78 -3.44
N ALA A 236 -4.33 16.58 -4.64
CA ALA A 236 -5.61 15.92 -4.88
C ALA A 236 -6.77 16.47 -4.01
N PRO A 237 -7.05 17.78 -4.03
CA PRO A 237 -8.15 18.37 -3.23
C PRO A 237 -9.51 17.73 -3.53
N GLU A 238 -9.72 17.20 -4.74
CA GLU A 238 -10.91 16.44 -5.12
C GLU A 238 -11.17 15.21 -4.24
N ASN A 239 -10.14 14.69 -3.57
CA ASN A 239 -10.26 13.56 -2.65
C ASN A 239 -11.02 13.92 -1.36
N GLU A 240 -11.25 15.20 -1.03
CA GLU A 240 -12.06 15.60 0.13
C GLU A 240 -13.47 15.00 0.07
N THR A 241 -14.12 15.08 -1.09
CA THR A 241 -15.46 14.52 -1.31
C THR A 241 -15.43 12.99 -1.23
N LEU A 242 -14.43 12.36 -1.85
CA LEU A 242 -14.27 10.89 -1.83
C LEU A 242 -14.06 10.37 -0.41
N ILE A 243 -13.20 11.02 0.39
CA ILE A 243 -12.97 10.67 1.80
C ILE A 243 -14.28 10.75 2.57
N THR A 244 -15.05 11.81 2.39
CA THR A 244 -16.33 12.00 3.09
C THR A 244 -17.32 10.88 2.77
N GLU A 245 -17.42 10.50 1.49
CA GLU A 245 -18.28 9.40 1.06
C GLU A 245 -17.78 8.04 1.59
N ILE A 246 -16.48 7.77 1.53
CA ILE A 246 -15.86 6.55 2.08
C ILE A 246 -16.15 6.43 3.58
N LEU A 247 -16.00 7.51 4.35
CA LEU A 247 -16.27 7.51 5.79
C LEU A 247 -17.74 7.23 6.10
N ALA A 248 -18.66 7.83 5.34
CA ALA A 248 -20.09 7.59 5.50
C ALA A 248 -20.47 6.14 5.17
N LEU A 249 -19.93 5.58 4.09
CA LEU A 249 -20.18 4.20 3.68
C LEU A 249 -19.60 3.19 4.68
N ARG A 250 -18.40 3.44 5.21
CA ARG A 250 -17.79 2.60 6.27
C ARG A 250 -18.56 2.65 7.58
N ASP A 251 -19.12 3.79 7.93
CA ASP A 251 -20.00 3.93 9.10
C ASP A 251 -21.33 3.17 8.89
N GLU A 252 -21.92 3.24 7.70
CA GLU A 252 -23.11 2.46 7.35
C GLU A 252 -22.83 0.94 7.36
N GLU A 253 -21.73 0.51 6.75
CA GLU A 253 -21.24 -0.88 6.74
C GLU A 253 -21.14 -1.44 8.17
N ALA A 254 -20.46 -0.71 9.06
CA ALA A 254 -20.29 -1.11 10.45
C ALA A 254 -21.65 -1.30 11.15
N LYS A 255 -22.59 -0.37 10.96
CA LYS A 255 -23.93 -0.44 11.56
C LYS A 255 -24.75 -1.60 11.03
N ILE A 256 -24.67 -1.88 9.73
CA ILE A 256 -25.33 -3.04 9.11
C ILE A 256 -24.82 -4.34 9.74
N LEU A 257 -23.51 -4.42 10.00
CA LEU A 257 -22.87 -5.57 10.63
C LEU A 257 -23.00 -5.61 12.17
N GLY A 258 -23.69 -4.63 12.77
CA GLY A 258 -23.98 -4.59 14.20
C GLY A 258 -22.92 -3.93 15.08
N PHE A 259 -21.93 -3.26 14.49
CA PHE A 259 -20.90 -2.50 15.19
C PHE A 259 -21.31 -1.03 15.38
N ALA A 260 -20.78 -0.37 16.41
CA ALA A 260 -21.10 1.04 16.68
C ALA A 260 -20.38 2.00 15.72
N ASN A 261 -19.23 1.58 15.17
CA ASN A 261 -18.42 2.35 14.24
C ASN A 261 -17.46 1.42 13.47
N TYR A 262 -16.85 1.94 12.41
CA TYR A 262 -15.92 1.16 11.57
C TYR A 262 -14.63 0.74 12.28
N ALA A 263 -14.18 1.47 13.31
CA ALA A 263 -12.98 1.09 14.04
C ALA A 263 -13.20 -0.23 14.79
N GLN A 264 -14.37 -0.44 15.41
CA GLN A 264 -14.72 -1.72 16.04
C GLN A 264 -14.74 -2.86 15.01
N LEU A 265 -15.43 -2.67 13.88
CA LEU A 265 -15.44 -3.65 12.78
C LEU A 265 -14.00 -3.99 12.32
N SER A 266 -13.15 -2.97 12.17
CA SER A 266 -11.77 -3.14 11.74
C SER A 266 -10.91 -3.92 12.74
N LEU A 267 -11.22 -3.84 14.03
CA LEU A 267 -10.45 -4.49 15.09
C LEU A 267 -10.74 -5.99 15.25
N GLU A 268 -11.87 -6.49 14.75
CA GLU A 268 -12.24 -7.91 14.82
C GLU A 268 -11.18 -8.87 14.24
N THR A 269 -10.38 -8.39 13.29
CA THR A 269 -9.29 -9.14 12.65
C THR A 269 -7.89 -8.73 13.14
N LYS A 270 -7.80 -7.85 14.14
CA LYS A 270 -6.55 -7.30 14.67
C LYS A 270 -6.27 -7.77 16.10
N MET A 271 -5.05 -7.49 16.59
CA MET A 271 -4.66 -7.87 17.95
C MET A 271 -5.28 -6.99 19.04
N ALA A 272 -5.47 -5.69 18.75
CA ALA A 272 -6.15 -4.78 19.67
C ALA A 272 -7.65 -5.08 19.69
N ARG A 273 -8.26 -5.09 20.87
CA ARG A 273 -9.63 -5.55 21.05
C ARG A 273 -10.63 -4.41 20.98
N GLU A 274 -10.27 -3.27 21.57
CA GLU A 274 -11.17 -2.12 21.69
C GLU A 274 -10.54 -0.85 21.10
N PRO A 275 -11.31 0.02 20.43
CA PRO A 275 -10.81 1.29 19.93
C PRO A 275 -10.19 2.17 21.02
N GLU A 276 -10.72 2.14 22.23
CA GLU A 276 -10.24 2.90 23.38
C GLU A 276 -8.82 2.48 23.80
N GLU A 277 -8.47 1.19 23.68
CA GLU A 277 -7.11 0.71 23.94
C GLU A 277 -6.11 1.35 22.96
N VAL A 278 -6.49 1.43 21.68
CA VAL A 278 -5.67 2.04 20.62
C VAL A 278 -5.48 3.53 20.90
N ILE A 279 -6.56 4.26 21.16
CA ILE A 279 -6.50 5.70 21.45
C ILE A 279 -5.68 5.97 22.70
N SER A 280 -5.92 5.25 23.80
CA SER A 280 -5.18 5.40 25.06
C SER A 280 -3.67 5.17 24.90
N PHE A 281 -3.30 4.15 24.10
CA PHE A 281 -1.91 3.88 23.77
C PHE A 281 -1.26 5.06 23.01
N LEU A 282 -1.92 5.56 21.95
CA LEU A 282 -1.44 6.68 21.14
C LEU A 282 -1.35 7.98 21.95
N GLU A 283 -2.35 8.29 22.77
CA GLU A 283 -2.36 9.46 23.64
C GLU A 283 -1.26 9.39 24.71
N THR A 284 -1.00 8.20 25.26
CA THR A 284 0.10 7.98 26.20
C THR A 284 1.46 8.26 25.54
N LEU A 285 1.64 7.80 24.30
CA LEU A 285 2.85 8.08 23.52
C LEU A 285 2.98 9.58 23.24
N ALA A 286 1.90 10.22 22.76
CA ALA A 286 1.88 11.66 22.48
C ALA A 286 2.19 12.50 23.72
N LYS A 287 1.63 12.15 24.89
CA LYS A 287 1.90 12.83 26.16
C LYS A 287 3.37 12.75 26.57
N LYS A 288 4.03 11.63 26.29
CA LYS A 288 5.47 11.43 26.58
C LYS A 288 6.38 12.11 25.56
N ALA A 289 6.00 12.11 24.29
CA ALA A 289 6.81 12.68 23.19
C ALA A 289 6.71 14.21 23.09
N LYS A 290 5.53 14.79 23.36
CA LYS A 290 5.26 16.24 23.16
C LYS A 290 6.23 17.18 23.91
N PRO A 291 6.64 16.93 25.17
CA PRO A 291 7.63 17.78 25.83
C PRO A 291 9.01 17.75 25.17
N GLN A 292 9.40 16.62 24.57
CA GLN A 292 10.65 16.53 23.80
C GLN A 292 10.54 17.30 22.49
N ALA A 293 9.47 17.07 21.72
CA ALA A 293 9.23 17.76 20.45
C ALA A 293 9.20 19.29 20.60
N LYS A 294 8.61 19.81 21.69
CA LYS A 294 8.65 21.26 21.98
C LYS A 294 10.06 21.79 22.20
N ARG A 295 10.87 21.08 23.00
CA ARG A 295 12.27 21.45 23.25
C ARG A 295 13.11 21.41 21.99
N GLU A 296 12.88 20.41 21.13
CA GLU A 296 13.55 20.30 19.83
C GLU A 296 13.18 21.46 18.90
N LEU A 297 11.89 21.83 18.83
CA LEU A 297 11.44 22.97 18.04
C LEU A 297 11.99 24.31 18.58
N GLU A 298 12.02 24.50 19.90
CA GLU A 298 12.63 25.68 20.55
C GLU A 298 14.14 25.76 20.25
N ALA A 299 14.86 24.65 20.35
CA ALA A 299 16.28 24.59 20.01
C ALA A 299 16.53 24.86 18.52
N LEU A 300 15.66 24.34 17.65
CA LEU A 300 15.72 24.58 16.22
C LEU A 300 15.50 26.06 15.87
N GLN A 301 14.49 26.69 16.49
CA GLN A 301 14.21 28.11 16.34
C GLN A 301 15.39 28.97 16.81
N ALA A 302 15.95 28.66 17.99
CA ALA A 302 17.11 29.36 18.52
C ALA A 302 18.31 29.26 17.57
N PHE A 303 18.63 28.05 17.10
CA PHE A 303 19.70 27.82 16.15
C PHE A 303 19.48 28.56 14.82
N ALA A 304 18.26 28.54 14.28
CA ALA A 304 17.94 29.28 13.06
C ALA A 304 18.16 30.79 13.25
N SER A 305 17.67 31.36 14.35
CA SER A 305 17.83 32.79 14.65
C SER A 305 19.29 33.19 14.88
N GLU A 306 20.09 32.37 15.57
CA GLU A 306 21.53 32.57 15.73
C GLU A 306 22.28 32.57 14.38
N ASN A 307 21.74 31.89 13.37
CA ASN A 307 22.27 31.81 12.02
C ASN A 307 21.57 32.76 11.03
N GLY A 308 20.92 33.81 11.54
CA GLY A 308 20.38 34.91 10.73
C GLY A 308 18.97 34.69 10.17
N PHE A 309 18.24 33.68 10.64
CA PHE A 309 16.81 33.55 10.32
C PHE A 309 15.98 34.56 11.09
N GLU A 310 15.11 35.29 10.37
CA GLU A 310 14.18 36.26 10.95
C GLU A 310 12.75 35.71 10.99
N GLY A 311 12.08 35.87 12.12
CA GLY A 311 10.72 35.42 12.36
C GLY A 311 10.61 33.99 12.91
N ASP A 312 9.39 33.45 12.85
CA ASP A 312 9.08 32.11 13.34
C ASP A 312 9.27 31.07 12.23
N LEU A 313 9.77 29.89 12.61
CA LEU A 313 9.90 28.75 11.72
C LEU A 313 8.52 28.25 11.30
N GLU A 314 8.34 28.09 10.00
CA GLU A 314 7.16 27.48 9.40
C GLU A 314 7.43 26.02 9.03
N ALA A 315 6.38 25.27 8.66
CA ALA A 315 6.52 23.85 8.36
C ALA A 315 7.50 23.54 7.21
N TRP A 316 7.65 24.46 6.25
CA TRP A 316 8.62 24.35 5.15
C TRP A 316 10.06 24.73 5.53
N ASP A 317 10.28 25.24 6.73
CA ASP A 317 11.61 25.61 7.25
C ASP A 317 12.25 24.46 8.05
N ILE A 318 11.43 23.55 8.61
CA ILE A 318 11.85 22.54 9.59
C ILE A 318 12.95 21.63 9.06
N ALA A 319 12.78 21.01 7.89
CA ALA A 319 13.76 20.05 7.35
C ALA A 319 15.13 20.70 7.12
N TYR A 320 15.13 21.88 6.49
CA TYR A 320 16.35 22.64 6.20
C TYR A 320 17.14 23.01 7.45
N TRP A 321 16.48 23.61 8.44
CA TRP A 321 17.18 23.99 9.67
C TRP A 321 17.57 22.78 10.51
N SER A 322 16.81 21.68 10.44
CA SER A 322 17.14 20.45 11.16
C SER A 322 18.43 19.84 10.61
N GLU A 323 18.62 19.85 9.29
CA GLU A 323 19.86 19.41 8.67
C GLU A 323 21.05 20.29 9.08
N LYS A 324 20.88 21.62 9.07
CA LYS A 324 21.93 22.55 9.50
C LYS A 324 22.28 22.37 10.98
N LEU A 325 21.29 22.19 11.86
CA LEU A 325 21.50 21.93 13.28
C LEU A 325 22.21 20.59 13.50
N LYS A 326 21.79 19.54 12.78
CA LYS A 326 22.42 18.21 12.85
C LYS A 326 23.90 18.28 12.48
N ILE A 327 24.23 18.94 11.36
CA ILE A 327 25.63 19.15 10.95
C ILE A 327 26.40 19.92 12.03
N ALA A 328 25.83 21.02 12.53
CA ALA A 328 26.51 21.86 13.52
C ALA A 328 26.75 21.18 14.88
N THR A 329 25.87 20.25 15.28
CA THR A 329 25.90 19.62 16.61
C THR A 329 26.52 18.23 16.63
N LEU A 330 26.37 17.46 15.55
CA LEU A 330 26.83 16.08 15.45
C LEU A 330 28.01 15.90 14.48
N ASP A 331 28.34 16.91 13.68
CA ASP A 331 29.32 16.81 12.58
C ASP A 331 28.97 15.67 11.59
N VAL A 332 27.67 15.45 11.39
CA VAL A 332 27.10 14.43 10.53
C VAL A 332 26.30 15.11 9.41
N ALA A 333 26.77 14.95 8.18
CA ALA A 333 26.07 15.39 6.96
C ALA A 333 25.65 14.15 6.17
N ASP A 334 24.36 13.96 5.91
CA ASP A 334 23.86 12.73 5.26
C ASP A 334 24.48 12.52 3.87
N GLU A 335 24.73 13.61 3.15
CA GLU A 335 25.39 13.57 1.84
C GLU A 335 26.81 12.99 1.91
N ALA A 336 27.54 13.21 3.00
CA ALA A 336 28.87 12.63 3.19
C ALA A 336 28.83 11.10 3.37
N TYR A 337 27.69 10.56 3.82
CA TYR A 337 27.51 9.12 4.03
C TYR A 337 26.88 8.40 2.84
N LYS A 338 26.22 9.12 1.93
CA LYS A 338 25.55 8.54 0.75
C LYS A 338 26.45 7.60 -0.07
N PRO A 339 27.75 7.88 -0.32
CA PRO A 339 28.63 6.95 -1.02
C PRO A 339 28.88 5.62 -0.31
N TYR A 340 28.63 5.53 1.00
CA TYR A 340 28.81 4.31 1.79
C TYR A 340 27.56 3.41 1.80
N PHE A 341 26.42 3.92 1.33
CA PHE A 341 25.14 3.20 1.26
C PHE A 341 24.74 2.95 -0.20
N GLU A 342 25.68 2.48 -1.00
CA GLU A 342 25.39 2.06 -2.37
C GLU A 342 24.44 0.84 -2.37
N LYS A 343 23.51 0.80 -3.33
CA LYS A 343 22.37 -0.13 -3.34
C LYS A 343 22.87 -1.59 -3.30
N GLU A 344 23.78 -1.95 -4.18
CA GLU A 344 24.29 -3.31 -4.35
C GLU A 344 25.02 -3.78 -3.10
N GLN A 345 25.87 -2.94 -2.50
CA GLN A 345 26.53 -3.25 -1.22
C GLN A 345 25.56 -3.38 -0.06
N THR A 346 24.54 -2.51 -0.01
CA THR A 346 23.51 -2.55 1.05
C THR A 346 22.68 -3.82 0.95
N VAL A 347 22.28 -4.22 -0.27
CA VAL A 347 21.55 -5.47 -0.53
C VAL A 347 22.41 -6.68 -0.18
N ALA A 348 23.69 -6.68 -0.57
CA ALA A 348 24.63 -7.75 -0.21
C ALA A 348 24.77 -7.89 1.32
N GLY A 349 24.93 -6.78 2.05
CA GLY A 349 25.00 -6.80 3.51
C GLY A 349 23.71 -7.32 4.18
N LEU A 350 22.55 -7.04 3.60
CA LEU A 350 21.28 -7.63 4.04
C LEU A 350 21.26 -9.16 3.83
N PHE A 351 21.73 -9.63 2.68
CA PHE A 351 21.82 -11.07 2.39
C PHE A 351 22.77 -11.78 3.35
N ASP A 352 23.94 -11.20 3.62
CA ASP A 352 24.90 -11.75 4.60
C ASP A 352 24.28 -11.84 6.00
N PHE A 353 23.55 -10.81 6.42
CA PHE A 353 22.85 -10.80 7.70
C PHE A 353 21.78 -11.89 7.78
N LEU A 354 20.95 -12.03 6.74
CA LEU A 354 19.90 -13.06 6.68
C LEU A 354 20.49 -14.47 6.61
N HIS A 355 21.59 -14.65 5.90
CA HIS A 355 22.34 -15.91 5.89
C HIS A 355 22.86 -16.27 7.28
N ALA A 356 23.48 -15.33 7.98
CA ALA A 356 23.98 -15.56 9.33
C ALA A 356 22.86 -15.87 10.35
N LEU A 357 21.70 -15.23 10.20
CA LEU A 357 20.58 -15.37 11.14
C LEU A 357 19.72 -16.61 10.86
N LEU A 358 19.46 -16.91 9.59
CA LEU A 358 18.45 -17.88 9.17
C LEU A 358 19.02 -19.03 8.31
N GLY A 359 20.29 -18.94 7.89
CA GLY A 359 20.91 -19.91 6.98
C GLY A 359 20.45 -19.82 5.52
N ILE A 360 19.65 -18.80 5.17
CA ILE A 360 19.09 -18.61 3.83
C ILE A 360 20.16 -18.06 2.88
N THR A 361 20.11 -18.47 1.62
CA THR A 361 20.98 -18.01 0.55
C THR A 361 20.17 -17.37 -0.57
N PHE A 362 20.79 -16.40 -1.28
CA PHE A 362 20.15 -15.64 -2.35
C PHE A 362 20.97 -15.78 -3.63
N GLU A 363 20.38 -16.33 -4.68
CA GLU A 363 21.00 -16.46 -6.00
C GLU A 363 20.26 -15.57 -6.99
N LYS A 364 20.97 -14.65 -7.67
CA LYS A 364 20.35 -13.79 -8.68
C LYS A 364 19.95 -14.63 -9.90
N VAL A 365 18.71 -14.50 -10.34
CA VAL A 365 18.15 -15.23 -11.48
C VAL A 365 17.73 -14.27 -12.57
N ASP A 366 18.00 -14.65 -13.82
CA ASP A 366 17.52 -13.96 -15.00
C ASP A 366 16.16 -14.55 -15.43
N THR A 367 15.13 -13.72 -15.40
CA THR A 367 13.76 -14.10 -15.77
C THR A 367 13.03 -12.87 -16.29
N PRO A 368 12.03 -13.02 -17.18
CA PRO A 368 11.13 -11.94 -17.56
C PRO A 368 10.60 -11.16 -16.34
N VAL A 369 10.76 -9.84 -16.40
CA VAL A 369 10.34 -8.85 -15.40
C VAL A 369 9.60 -7.70 -16.06
N TRP A 370 8.85 -6.91 -15.30
CA TRP A 370 8.06 -5.78 -15.79
C TRP A 370 8.89 -4.51 -16.05
N HIS A 371 10.11 -4.41 -15.52
CA HIS A 371 10.99 -3.26 -15.72
C HIS A 371 12.46 -3.67 -15.59
N GLU A 372 13.37 -3.04 -16.34
CA GLU A 372 14.80 -3.38 -16.39
C GLU A 372 15.53 -3.20 -15.06
N SER A 373 14.99 -2.36 -14.15
CA SER A 373 15.55 -2.11 -12.83
C SER A 373 15.21 -3.19 -11.79
N VAL A 374 14.49 -4.25 -12.18
CA VAL A 374 14.04 -5.31 -11.28
C VAL A 374 15.10 -6.42 -11.23
N ASP A 375 15.54 -6.73 -10.02
CA ASP A 375 16.41 -7.87 -9.74
C ASP A 375 15.57 -9.01 -9.13
N VAL A 376 15.75 -10.25 -9.62
CA VAL A 376 15.06 -11.44 -9.10
C VAL A 376 16.07 -12.36 -8.43
N PHE A 377 15.70 -12.93 -7.28
CA PHE A 377 16.56 -13.83 -6.51
C PHE A 377 15.80 -15.11 -6.13
N ASP A 378 16.42 -16.27 -6.35
CA ASP A 378 16.01 -17.53 -5.78
C ASP A 378 16.52 -17.64 -4.34
N LEU A 379 15.66 -18.15 -3.45
CA LEU A 379 15.97 -18.34 -2.02
C LEU A 379 16.13 -19.85 -1.74
N SER A 380 17.24 -20.24 -1.12
CA SER A 380 17.47 -21.64 -0.70
C SER A 380 18.02 -21.80 0.71
#